data_AF-A0A0D5YDX2-F1
#
_entry.id   AF-A0A0D5YDX2-F1
#
_cell.length_a   1.000
_cell.length_b   1.000
_cell.length_c   1.000
_cell.angle_alpha   90.00
_cell.angle_beta   90.00
_cell.angle_gamma   90.00
#
_symmetry.space_group_name_H-M   'P 1'
#
loop_
_entity.id
_entity.type
_entity.pdbx_description
1 polymer ?
#
loop_
_entity_poly.entity_id
_entity_poly.type
_entity_poly.pdbx_seq_one_letter_code
_entity_poly.pdbx_strand_id
1 'polypeptide(L)'
;MSLEKKSTHVRLSPEIHERAKILAHVKEKDLAAYLGFLIEKEIVGEWHVFNIQAKSFARLGMSALVRELSTEVSFSEGSEGINGNLDK
;
A
#
# COMPACT_ATOMS: atom_id res chain seq x y z
N MET A 1 14.85 -8.39 14.43
CA MET A 1 14.91 -8.48 12.96
C MET A 1 14.85 -7.07 12.40
N SER A 2 15.96 -6.55 11.86
CA SER A 2 15.97 -5.22 11.25
C SER A 2 15.18 -5.28 9.95
N LEU A 3 14.02 -4.63 9.88
CA LEU A 3 13.32 -4.39 8.62
C LEU A 3 14.24 -3.53 7.75
N GLU A 4 14.71 -4.06 6.63
CA GLU A 4 15.49 -3.30 5.65
C GLU A 4 14.64 -2.14 5.13
N LYS A 5 14.87 -0.94 5.65
CA LYS A 5 14.21 0.27 5.19
C LYS A 5 15.00 0.83 4.01
N LYS A 6 14.39 0.82 2.82
CA LYS A 6 14.92 1.53 1.66
C LYS A 6 14.62 3.02 1.81
N SER A 7 15.62 3.86 1.62
CA SER A 7 15.46 5.32 1.65
C SER A 7 15.08 5.85 0.27
N THR A 8 14.10 6.75 0.23
CA THR A 8 13.65 7.41 -1.01
C THR A 8 13.79 8.91 -0.83
N HIS A 9 14.50 9.57 -1.74
CA HIS A 9 14.60 11.03 -1.75
C HIS A 9 13.46 11.63 -2.58
N VAL A 10 12.66 12.51 -1.98
CA VAL A 10 11.49 13.13 -2.62
C VAL A 10 11.64 14.65 -2.55
N ARG A 11 11.29 15.33 -3.65
CA ARG A 11 11.22 16.79 -3.70
C ARG A 11 9.76 17.22 -3.64
N LEU A 12 9.44 18.09 -2.69
CA LEU A 12 8.12 18.67 -2.50
C LEU A 12 8.15 20.16 -2.83
N SER A 13 7.00 20.72 -3.20
CA SER A 13 6.89 22.18 -3.30
C SER A 13 7.09 22.82 -1.92
N PRO A 14 7.63 24.06 -1.85
CA PRO A 14 7.91 24.71 -0.56
C PRO A 14 6.66 24.84 0.32
N GLU A 15 5.53 25.17 -0.29
CA GLU A 15 4.25 25.31 0.40
C GLU A 15 3.80 23.99 1.06
N ILE A 16 3.89 22.87 0.32
CA ILE A 16 3.49 21.56 0.84
C ILE A 16 4.44 21.10 1.94
N HIS A 17 5.74 21.40 1.79
CA HIS A 17 6.72 21.08 2.82
C HIS A 17 6.44 21.81 4.14
N GLU A 18 6.08 23.11 4.10
CA GLU A 18 5.71 23.85 5.30
C GLU A 18 4.40 23.34 5.92
N ARG A 19 3.39 23.01 5.11
CA ARG A 19 2.16 22.37 5.61
C ARG A 19 2.46 21.02 6.28
N ALA A 20 3.34 20.21 5.69
CA ALA A 20 3.75 18.92 6.26
C ALA A 20 4.47 19.06 7.60
N LYS A 21 5.34 20.08 7.75
CA LYS A 21 5.96 20.41 9.05
C LYS A 21 4.93 20.70 10.14
N ILE A 22 3.95 21.56 9.84
CA ILE A 22 2.89 21.92 10.79
C ILE A 22 2.10 20.67 11.18
N LEU A 23 1.72 19.84 10.20
CA LEU A 23 0.97 18.62 10.46
C LEU A 23 1.78 17.60 11.27
N ALA A 24 3.06 17.42 10.96
CA ALA A 24 3.95 16.56 11.72
C ALA A 24 4.06 17.01 13.18
N HIS A 25 4.21 18.33 13.40
CA HIS A 25 4.25 18.94 14.73
C HIS A 25 2.95 18.70 15.51
N VAL A 26 1.79 18.94 14.89
CA VAL A 26 0.46 18.68 15.51
C VAL A 26 0.25 17.20 15.85
N LYS A 27 0.87 16.31 15.08
CA LYS A 27 0.80 14.85 15.30
C LYS A 27 1.91 14.31 16.20
N GLU A 28 2.76 15.18 16.76
CA GLU A 28 3.91 14.82 17.60
C GLU A 28 4.82 13.77 16.95
N LYS A 29 5.03 13.90 15.63
CA LYS A 29 5.87 13.00 14.84
C LYS A 29 7.03 13.77 14.21
N ASP A 30 8.16 13.08 14.06
CA ASP A 30 9.25 13.56 13.21
C ASP A 30 8.75 13.74 11.77
N LEU A 31 9.24 14.78 11.08
CA LEU A 31 8.80 15.11 9.72
C LEU A 31 9.05 13.96 8.73
N ALA A 32 10.22 13.31 8.79
CA ALA A 32 10.54 12.23 7.87
C ALA A 32 9.67 11.00 8.15
N ALA A 33 9.46 10.68 9.43
CA ALA A 33 8.55 9.60 9.83
C ALA A 33 7.09 9.88 9.41
N TYR A 34 6.63 11.12 9.54
CA TYR A 34 5.28 11.53 9.14
C TYR A 34 5.10 11.49 7.62
N LEU A 35 6.07 11.99 6.85
CA LEU A 35 6.06 11.92 5.39
C LEU A 35 6.11 10.47 4.89
N GLY A 36 6.95 9.63 5.50
CA GLY A 36 6.99 8.21 5.19
C GLY A 36 5.63 7.54 5.41
N PHE A 37 5.00 7.81 6.55
CA PHE A 37 3.64 7.33 6.84
C PHE A 37 2.60 7.79 5.80
N LEU A 38 2.64 9.06 5.37
CA LEU A 38 1.71 9.56 4.36
C LEU A 38 1.91 8.87 3.00
N ILE A 39 3.17 8.66 2.60
CA ILE A 39 3.50 7.97 1.35
C ILE A 39 3.03 6.51 1.40
N GLU A 40 3.31 5.79 2.48
CA GLU A 40 2.85 4.41 2.65
C GLU A 40 1.32 4.32 2.60
N LYS A 41 0.62 5.24 3.30
CA LYS A 41 -0.83 5.30 3.29
C LYS A 41 -1.39 5.48 1.87
N GLU A 42 -0.80 6.38 1.09
CA GLU A 42 -1.25 6.67 -0.28
C GLU A 42 -1.00 5.47 -1.21
N ILE A 43 0.18 4.86 -1.14
CA ILE A 43 0.53 3.67 -1.93
C ILE A 43 -0.43 2.52 -1.65
N VAL A 44 -0.77 2.27 -0.38
CA VAL A 44 -1.74 1.23 -0.01
C VAL A 44 -3.13 1.53 -0.57
N GLY A 45 -3.53 2.81 -0.58
CA GLY A 45 -4.79 3.26 -1.17
C GLY A 45 -4.86 3.00 -2.68
N GLU A 46 -3.84 3.44 -3.41
CA GLU A 46 -3.71 3.21 -4.86
C GLU A 46 -3.67 1.71 -5.19
N TRP A 47 -2.92 0.92 -4.42
CA TRP A 47 -2.85 -0.52 -4.58
C TRP A 47 -4.21 -1.21 -4.36
N HIS A 48 -4.99 -0.74 -3.39
CA HIS A 48 -6.32 -1.27 -3.15
C HIS A 48 -7.25 -1.02 -4.33
N VAL A 49 -7.26 0.21 -4.86
CA VAL A 49 -8.05 0.58 -6.05
C VAL A 49 -7.63 -0.25 -7.26
N PHE A 50 -6.32 -0.40 -7.49
CA PHE A 50 -5.79 -1.24 -8.54
C PHE A 50 -6.27 -2.70 -8.42
N ASN A 51 -6.23 -3.30 -7.23
CA ASN A 51 -6.69 -4.67 -7.01
C ASN A 51 -8.17 -4.88 -7.34
N ILE A 52 -9.03 -3.90 -7.05
CA ILE A 52 -10.45 -3.96 -7.43
C ILE A 52 -10.60 -3.95 -8.95
N GLN A 53 -9.84 -3.11 -9.65
CA GLN A 53 -9.85 -3.05 -11.11
C GLN A 53 -9.32 -4.36 -11.72
N ALA A 54 -8.21 -4.88 -11.19
CA ALA A 54 -7.63 -6.16 -11.60
C ALA A 54 -8.65 -7.31 -11.47
N LYS A 55 -9.38 -7.41 -10.35
CA LYS A 55 -10.47 -8.39 -10.18
C LYS A 55 -11.58 -8.21 -11.21
N SER A 56 -11.88 -6.97 -11.58
CA SER A 56 -12.91 -6.67 -12.60
C SER A 56 -12.46 -7.10 -14.00
N PHE A 57 -11.20 -6.85 -14.36
CA PHE A 57 -10.62 -7.34 -15.62
C PHE A 57 -10.56 -8.87 -15.69
N ALA A 58 -10.19 -9.53 -14.60
CA ALA A 58 -10.21 -10.99 -14.53
C ALA A 58 -11.62 -11.56 -14.80
N ARG A 59 -12.67 -10.94 -14.25
CA ARG A 59 -14.08 -11.32 -14.49
C ARG A 59 -14.52 -11.14 -15.95
N LEU A 60 -13.89 -10.23 -16.68
CA LEU A 60 -14.14 -9.99 -18.11
C LEU A 60 -13.28 -10.87 -19.03
N GLY A 61 -12.52 -11.83 -18.48
CA GLY A 61 -11.66 -12.73 -19.25
C GLY A 61 -10.31 -12.10 -19.66
N MET A 62 -9.98 -10.91 -19.14
CA MET A 62 -8.74 -10.18 -19.45
C MET A 62 -7.62 -10.47 -18.42
N SER A 63 -7.52 -11.72 -17.96
CA SER A 63 -6.56 -12.12 -16.92
C SER A 63 -5.10 -12.01 -17.37
N ALA A 64 -4.81 -12.12 -18.67
CA ALA A 64 -3.47 -11.93 -19.22
C ALA A 64 -2.91 -10.52 -18.97
N LEU A 65 -3.75 -9.49 -19.11
CA LEU A 65 -3.37 -8.09 -18.86
C LEU A 65 -3.12 -7.83 -17.36
N VAL A 66 -3.90 -8.49 -16.50
CA VAL A 66 -3.70 -8.40 -15.04
C VAL A 66 -2.35 -8.97 -14.62
N ARG A 67 -1.92 -10.08 -15.22
CA ARG A 67 -0.65 -10.74 -14.90
C ARG A 67 0.58 -9.93 -15.33
N GLU A 68 0.48 -9.18 -16.43
CA GLU A 68 1.56 -8.30 -16.88
C GLU A 68 1.65 -7.00 -16.05
N LEU A 69 0.52 -6.53 -15.50
CA LEU A 69 0.45 -5.31 -14.69
C LEU A 69 0.68 -5.56 -13.20
N SER A 70 0.47 -6.79 -12.71
CA SER A 70 0.66 -7.14 -11.31
C SER A 70 2.16 -7.22 -10.99
N THR A 71 2.69 -6.20 -10.30
CA THR A 71 4.00 -6.27 -9.64
C THR A 71 3.91 -7.06 -8.34
N GLU A 72 3.23 -8.21 -8.37
CA GLU A 72 3.00 -9.06 -7.21
C GLU A 72 4.35 -9.45 -6.58
N VAL A 73 4.71 -8.74 -5.50
CA VAL A 73 5.37 -9.38 -4.38
C VAL A 73 4.32 -10.31 -3.82
N SER A 74 4.49 -11.60 -4.08
CA SER A 74 3.61 -12.64 -3.57
C SER A 74 3.62 -12.60 -2.05
N PHE A 75 2.62 -11.97 -1.44
CA PHE A 75 2.30 -12.23 -0.05
C PHE A 75 1.54 -13.55 -0.04
N SER A 76 2.17 -14.59 0.49
CA SER A 76 1.46 -15.81 0.86
C SER A 76 0.52 -15.45 2.00
N GLU A 77 -0.65 -14.87 1.68
CA GLU A 77 -1.79 -15.01 2.56
C GLU A 77 -2.09 -16.50 2.55
N GLY A 78 -1.59 -17.16 3.60
CA GLY A 78 -1.86 -18.56 3.87
C GLY A 78 -3.35 -18.77 3.75
N SER A 79 -3.72 -19.68 2.84
CA SER A 79 -5.04 -20.28 2.80
C SER A 79 -5.22 -21.14 4.05
N GLU A 80 -5.21 -20.54 5.24
CA GLU A 80 -5.89 -21.12 6.38
C GLU A 80 -7.37 -20.79 6.19
N GLY A 81 -7.96 -21.57 5.28
CA GLY A 81 -9.40 -21.61 5.10
C GLY A 81 -10.04 -21.79 6.45
N ILE A 82 -11.05 -20.96 6.72
CA ILE A 82 -11.95 -21.15 7.85
C ILE A 82 -12.67 -22.47 7.58
N ASN A 83 -12.11 -23.56 8.08
CA ASN A 83 -12.77 -24.85 8.14
C ASN A 83 -13.87 -24.69 9.19
N GLY A 84 -15.01 -24.16 8.74
CA GLY A 84 -16.24 -24.18 9.49
C GLY A 84 -16.55 -25.65 9.77
N ASN A 85 -16.39 -26.02 11.03
CA ASN A 85 -16.66 -27.33 11.58
C ASN A 85 -18.04 -27.83 11.11
N LEU A 86 -18.03 -28.69 10.09
CA LEU A 86 -19.18 -29.49 9.66
C LEU A 86 -18.93 -30.90 10.20
N ASP A 87 -19.12 -31.09 11.50
CA ASP A 87 -19.34 -32.41 12.05
C ASP A 87 -20.70 -32.46 12.75
N LYS A 88 -21.41 -33.51 12.34
CA LYS A 88 -22.77 -33.99 12.65
C LYS A 88 -23.35 -33.70 14.03
#